data_AF-A0A822F281-F1
#
_entry.id   AF-A0A822F281-F1
#
_cell.length_a   1.000
_cell.length_b   1.000
_cell.length_c   1.000
_cell.angle_alpha   90.00
_cell.angle_beta   90.00
_cell.angle_gamma   90.00
#
_symmetry.space_group_name_H-M   'P 1'
#
loop_
_entity.id
_entity.type
_entity.pdbx_description
1 polymer ?
#
loop_
_entity_poly.entity_id
_entity_poly.type
_entity_poly.pdbx_seq_one_letter_code
_entity_poly.pdbx_strand_id
1 'polypeptide(L)'
;MSIAVVIMIVAWLILPIHMIIYYEINPVANICTLSYSGSIAFYHSTYTITMGDNLPATIMITTAILILYNLVMKRNLRRQQVNPNNVTARSNANSSAQRIHDQQALVMLFVQASFYCVV
;
A
#
# COMPACT_ATOMS: atom_id res chain seq x y z
N MET A 1 4.46 -5.84 -9.94
CA MET A 1 4.39 -5.48 -8.51
C MET A 1 5.80 -5.41 -7.96
N SER A 2 6.16 -4.34 -7.26
CA SER A 2 7.45 -4.21 -6.58
C SER A 2 7.61 -5.34 -5.57
N ILE A 3 8.80 -5.94 -5.47
CA ILE A 3 9.10 -7.02 -4.49
C ILE A 3 8.71 -6.59 -3.07
N ALA A 4 8.90 -5.31 -2.73
CA ALA A 4 8.49 -4.74 -1.45
C ALA A 4 6.98 -4.86 -1.15
N VAL A 5 6.11 -4.74 -2.17
CA VAL A 5 4.66 -4.87 -2.00
C VAL A 5 4.29 -6.33 -1.73
N VAL A 6 4.95 -7.27 -2.40
CA VAL A 6 4.75 -8.72 -2.18
C VAL A 6 5.19 -9.10 -0.77
N ILE A 7 6.36 -8.62 -0.31
CA ILE A 7 6.86 -8.87 1.04
C ILE A 7 5.89 -8.31 2.09
N MET A 8 5.38 -7.08 1.91
CA MET A 8 4.35 -6.54 2.80
C MET A 8 3.12 -7.46 2.85
N ILE A 9 2.55 -7.84 1.71
CA ILE A 9 1.35 -8.68 1.66
C ILE A 9 1.59 -10.01 2.39
N VAL A 10 2.75 -10.65 2.18
CA VAL A 10 3.09 -11.91 2.85
C VAL A 10 3.25 -11.72 4.36
N ALA A 11 3.94 -10.67 4.81
CA ALA A 11 4.07 -10.36 6.24
C ALA A 11 2.70 -10.14 6.92
N TRP A 12 1.80 -9.47 6.20
CA TRP A 12 0.44 -9.20 6.65
C TRP A 12 -0.46 -10.44 6.66
N LEU A 13 -0.25 -11.43 5.78
CA LEU A 13 -0.96 -12.71 5.80
C LEU A 13 -0.51 -13.63 6.94
N ILE A 14 0.73 -13.49 7.41
CA ILE A 14 1.25 -14.27 8.55
C ILE A 14 0.70 -13.72 9.87
N LEU A 15 0.48 -12.41 9.93
CA LEU A 15 -0.03 -11.70 11.10
C LEU A 15 -1.28 -12.36 11.72
N PRO A 16 -2.38 -12.68 11.01
CA PRO A 16 -3.58 -13.29 11.62
C PRO A 16 -3.40 -14.72 12.16
N ILE A 17 -2.27 -15.40 11.90
CA ILE A 17 -2.04 -16.79 12.33
C ILE A 17 -2.04 -16.91 13.87
N HIS A 18 -1.63 -15.87 14.61
CA HIS A 18 -1.67 -15.85 16.07
C HIS A 18 -3.09 -16.03 16.65
N MET A 19 -4.15 -15.78 15.87
CA MET A 19 -5.54 -15.95 16.29
C MET A 19 -5.90 -17.42 16.57
N ILE A 20 -5.14 -18.38 16.01
CA ILE A 20 -5.36 -19.82 16.21
C ILE A 20 -5.18 -20.21 17.69
N ILE A 21 -4.39 -19.46 18.45
CA ILE A 21 -4.09 -19.74 19.87
C ILE A 21 -5.32 -19.55 20.77
N TYR A 22 -6.32 -18.77 20.33
CA TYR A 22 -7.52 -18.46 21.11
C TYR A 22 -8.72 -19.40 20.84
N TYR A 23 -8.49 -20.49 20.11
CA TYR A 23 -9.51 -21.53 19.92
C TYR A 23 -9.45 -22.55 21.05
N GLU A 24 -10.58 -22.74 21.74
CA GLU A 24 -10.76 -23.82 22.71
C GLU A 24 -11.57 -24.95 22.09
N ILE A 25 -11.18 -26.19 22.41
CA ILE A 25 -11.94 -27.37 22.03
C ILE A 25 -13.06 -27.54 23.04
N ASN A 26 -14.30 -27.41 22.61
CA ASN A 26 -15.46 -27.60 23.48
C ASN A 26 -15.71 -29.11 23.68
N PRO A 27 -15.46 -29.68 24.86
CA PRO A 27 -15.45 -31.14 25.04
C PRO A 27 -16.83 -31.78 24.91
N VAL A 28 -17.90 -31.00 25.01
CA VAL A 28 -19.30 -31.49 24.96
C VAL A 28 -19.80 -31.63 23.52
N ALA A 29 -19.41 -30.73 22.63
CA ALA A 29 -19.87 -30.70 21.24
C ALA A 29 -18.77 -31.09 20.23
N ASN A 30 -17.55 -31.35 20.71
CA ASN A 30 -16.37 -31.71 19.91
C ASN A 30 -16.09 -30.74 18.75
N ILE A 31 -16.45 -29.47 18.95
CA ILE A 31 -16.26 -28.38 18.01
C ILE A 31 -15.21 -27.41 18.57
N CYS A 32 -14.36 -26.89 17.68
CA CYS A 32 -13.53 -25.74 18.01
C CYS A 32 -14.42 -24.50 18.14
N THR A 33 -14.55 -23.99 19.36
CA THR A 33 -15.25 -22.74 19.61
C THR A 33 -14.23 -21.71 20.07
N LEU A 34 -14.33 -20.49 19.55
CA LEU A 34 -13.54 -19.38 20.06
C LEU A 34 -13.85 -19.22 21.55
N SER A 35 -12.81 -19.12 22.39
CA SER A 35 -13.02 -18.84 23.82
C SER A 35 -13.75 -17.50 23.94
N TYR A 36 -15.02 -17.55 24.32
CA TYR A 36 -15.88 -16.37 24.40
C TYR A 36 -15.62 -15.63 25.72
N SER A 37 -14.43 -15.04 25.84
CA SER A 37 -14.15 -14.05 26.87
C SER A 37 -14.28 -12.65 26.29
N GLY A 38 -14.84 -11.71 27.06
CA GLY A 38 -14.99 -10.32 26.63
C GLY A 38 -13.66 -9.67 26.25
N SER A 39 -12.55 -10.10 26.86
CA SER A 39 -11.20 -9.61 26.56
C SER A 39 -10.70 -10.08 25.19
N ILE A 40 -10.99 -11.32 24.78
CA ILE A 40 -10.61 -11.84 23.46
C ILE A 40 -11.41 -11.15 22.36
N ALA A 41 -12.72 -10.94 22.57
CA ALA A 41 -13.56 -10.20 21.63
C ALA A 41 -13.07 -8.75 21.44
N PHE A 42 -12.70 -8.08 22.54
CA PHE A 42 -12.15 -6.72 22.50
C PHE A 42 -10.79 -6.67 21.78
N TYR A 43 -9.90 -7.62 22.09
CA TYR A 43 -8.61 -7.76 21.41
C TYR A 43 -8.77 -7.96 19.91
N HIS A 44 -9.62 -8.91 19.51
CA HIS A 44 -9.87 -9.21 18.10
C HIS A 44 -10.47 -8.00 17.37
N SER A 45 -11.47 -7.34 17.94
CA SER A 45 -12.08 -6.14 17.34
C SER A 45 -11.05 -5.02 17.15
N THR A 46 -10.28 -4.71 18.18
CA THR A 46 -9.24 -3.67 18.12
C THR A 46 -8.15 -4.04 17.11
N TYR A 47 -7.75 -5.31 17.08
CA TYR A 47 -6.78 -5.82 16.13
C TYR A 47 -7.31 -5.71 14.70
N THR A 48 -8.55 -6.15 14.41
CA THR A 48 -9.13 -6.06 13.07
C THR A 48 -9.28 -4.62 12.59
N ILE A 49 -9.65 -3.68 13.47
CA ILE A 49 -9.75 -2.26 13.11
C ILE A 49 -8.37 -1.69 12.81
N THR A 50 -7.40 -1.90 13.71
CA THR A 50 -6.05 -1.35 13.53
C THR A 50 -5.34 -1.99 12.33
N MET A 51 -5.45 -3.30 12.15
CA MET A 51 -4.76 -4.00 11.08
C MET A 51 -5.49 -3.88 9.73
N GLY A 52 -6.82 -3.95 9.72
CA GLY A 52 -7.63 -3.78 8.51
C GLY A 52 -7.41 -2.42 7.85
N ASP A 53 -7.21 -1.38 8.66
CA ASP A 53 -7.07 0.00 8.17
C ASP A 53 -5.62 0.36 7.79
N ASN A 54 -4.63 -0.17 8.51
CA ASN A 54 -3.23 0.15 8.24
C ASN A 54 -2.69 -0.50 6.95
N LEU A 55 -3.27 -1.60 6.47
CA LEU A 55 -2.78 -2.28 5.26
C LEU A 55 -2.99 -1.46 3.98
N PRO A 56 -4.19 -0.92 3.69
CA PRO A 56 -4.38 -0.04 2.54
C PRO A 56 -3.52 1.23 2.62
N ALA A 57 -3.42 1.84 3.80
CA ALA A 57 -2.62 3.04 4.02
C ALA A 57 -1.13 2.80 3.71
N THR A 58 -0.56 1.71 4.22
CA THR A 58 0.86 1.37 3.98
C THR A 58 1.13 1.03 2.51
N ILE A 59 0.22 0.37 1.80
CA ILE A 59 0.31 0.12 0.35
C ILE A 59 0.27 1.44 -0.43
N MET A 60 -0.65 2.35 -0.11
CA MET A 60 -0.74 3.65 -0.77
C MET A 60 0.53 4.50 -0.55
N ILE A 61 1.05 4.54 0.68
CA ILE A 61 2.26 5.30 1.00
C ILE A 61 3.48 4.72 0.26
N THR A 62 3.68 3.40 0.31
CA THR A 62 4.82 2.76 -0.36
C THR A 62 4.76 2.94 -1.88
N THR A 63 3.58 2.82 -2.49
CA THR A 63 3.41 3.08 -3.92
C THR A 63 3.64 4.54 -4.28
N ALA A 64 3.15 5.49 -3.49
CA ALA A 64 3.42 6.92 -3.69
C ALA A 64 4.92 7.24 -3.62
N ILE A 65 5.65 6.68 -2.65
CA ILE A 65 7.11 6.85 -2.52
C ILE A 65 7.84 6.27 -3.73
N LEU A 66 7.47 5.07 -4.18
CA LEU A 66 8.05 4.43 -5.36
C LEU A 66 7.82 5.25 -6.64
N ILE A 67 6.63 5.81 -6.81
CA ILE A 67 6.30 6.69 -7.94
C ILE A 67 7.17 7.96 -7.86
N LEU A 68 7.26 8.58 -6.70
CA LEU A 68 8.09 9.77 -6.49
C LEU A 68 9.57 9.49 -6.81
N TYR A 69 10.10 8.37 -6.32
CA TYR A 69 11.48 7.95 -6.60
C TYR A 69 11.72 7.75 -8.10
N ASN A 70 10.82 7.04 -8.78
CA ASN A 70 10.89 6.85 -10.23
C ASN A 70 10.84 8.18 -11.00
N LEU A 71 9.99 9.12 -10.59
CA LEU A 71 9.91 10.45 -11.21
C LEU A 71 11.19 11.24 -11.02
N VAL A 72 11.79 11.22 -9.82
CA VAL A 72 13.06 11.90 -9.53
C VAL A 72 14.21 11.27 -10.32
N MET A 73 14.31 9.94 -10.33
CA MET A 73 15.32 9.19 -11.09
C MET A 73 15.25 9.54 -12.58
N LYS A 74 14.05 9.52 -13.17
CA LYS A 74 13.82 9.84 -14.59
C LYS A 74 14.13 11.30 -14.91
N ARG A 75 13.90 12.23 -13.96
CA ARG A 75 14.25 13.65 -14.09
C ARG A 75 15.77 13.87 -14.05
N ASN A 76 16.48 13.13 -13.20
CA ASN A 76 17.94 13.18 -13.11
C ASN A 76 18.61 12.59 -14.36
N LEU A 77 18.14 11.44 -14.85
CA LEU A 77 18.62 10.84 -16.10
C LEU A 77 18.40 11.77 -17.30
N ARG A 78 17.23 12.42 -17.40
CA ARG A 78 16.98 13.42 -18.45
C ARG A 78 17.91 14.61 -18.36
N ARG A 79 18.21 15.11 -17.15
CA ARG A 79 19.17 16.21 -16.95
C ARG A 79 20.59 15.84 -17.40
N GLN A 80 21.00 14.58 -17.22
CA GLN A 80 22.30 14.09 -17.67
C GLN A 80 22.35 13.78 -19.18
N GLN A 81 21.21 13.43 -19.80
CA GLN A 81 21.12 13.12 -21.24
C GLN A 81 20.80 14.33 -22.13
N VAL A 82 20.70 15.55 -21.60
CA VAL A 82 20.62 16.76 -22.45
C VAL A 82 22.00 17.03 -23.05
N ASN A 83 22.34 16.26 -24.08
CA ASN A 83 23.25 16.71 -25.11
C ASN A 83 22.48 17.80 -25.89
N PRO A 84 22.92 19.08 -25.86
CA PRO A 84 22.12 20.22 -26.33
C PRO A 84 21.78 20.19 -27.83
N ASN A 85 22.31 19.25 -28.61
CA ASN A 85 22.38 19.42 -30.05
C ASN A 85 21.44 18.58 -30.93
N ASN A 86 20.65 17.58 -30.47
CA ASN A 86 19.97 16.75 -31.49
C ASN A 86 18.69 15.93 -31.19
N VAL A 87 17.88 16.21 -30.16
CA VAL A 87 16.62 15.43 -29.99
C VAL A 87 15.38 16.33 -29.81
N THR A 88 14.83 16.69 -30.98
CA THR A 88 13.40 16.83 -31.32
C THR A 88 12.45 17.52 -30.31
N ALA A 89 12.05 18.75 -30.65
CA ALA A 89 10.93 19.48 -30.04
C ALA A 89 9.61 18.68 -29.97
N ARG A 90 9.43 17.68 -30.85
CA ARG A 90 8.26 16.77 -30.88
C ARG A 90 8.25 15.72 -29.74
N SER A 91 9.42 15.29 -29.28
CA SER A 91 9.55 14.37 -28.13
C SER A 91 9.22 15.08 -26.81
N ASN A 92 9.59 16.37 -26.70
CA ASN A 92 9.28 17.18 -25.52
C ASN A 92 7.77 17.40 -25.33
N ALA A 93 7.02 17.66 -26.40
CA ALA A 93 5.56 17.85 -26.35
C ALA A 93 4.79 16.60 -25.92
N ASN A 94 5.15 15.41 -26.43
CA ASN A 94 4.53 14.16 -25.96
C ASN A 94 4.93 13.85 -24.52
N SER A 95 6.16 14.19 -24.12
CA SER A 95 6.61 13.96 -22.75
C SER A 95 6.00 14.90 -21.71
N SER A 96 5.57 16.11 -22.11
CA SER A 96 4.87 17.04 -21.21
C SER A 96 3.42 16.60 -20.99
N ALA A 97 2.72 16.17 -22.04
CA ALA A 97 1.37 15.60 -21.92
C ALA A 97 1.35 14.35 -21.01
N GLN A 98 2.30 13.43 -21.20
CA GLN A 98 2.45 12.26 -20.34
C GLN A 98 2.67 12.66 -18.86
N ARG A 99 3.44 13.72 -18.62
CA ARG A 99 3.73 14.24 -17.27
C ARG A 99 2.49 14.80 -16.59
N ILE A 100 1.61 15.46 -17.34
CA ILE A 100 0.35 15.98 -16.82
C ILE A 100 -0.57 14.83 -16.41
N HIS A 101 -0.65 13.77 -17.21
CA HIS A 101 -1.40 12.56 -16.86
C HIS A 101 -0.82 11.84 -15.64
N ASP A 102 0.50 11.63 -15.58
CA ASP A 102 1.16 11.00 -14.42
C ASP A 102 0.94 11.83 -13.15
N GLN A 103 1.00 13.17 -13.25
CA GLN A 103 0.75 14.07 -12.13
C GLN A 103 -0.71 14.07 -11.69
N GLN A 104 -1.67 14.00 -12.63
CA GLN A 104 -3.08 13.82 -12.30
C GLN A 104 -3.34 12.50 -11.58
N ALA A 105 -2.74 11.40 -12.04
CA ALA A 105 -2.85 10.10 -11.37
C ALA A 105 -2.27 10.14 -9.94
N LEU A 106 -1.16 10.86 -9.74
CA LEU A 106 -0.54 11.05 -8.43
C LEU A 106 -1.43 11.89 -7.49
N VAL A 107 -2.02 12.97 -8.00
CA VAL A 107 -2.97 13.79 -7.25
C VAL A 107 -4.21 12.98 -6.88
N MET A 108 -4.74 12.17 -7.80
CA MET A 108 -5.87 11.28 -7.53
C MET A 108 -5.54 10.26 -6.44
N LEU A 109 -4.36 9.63 -6.49
CA LEU A 109 -3.88 8.72 -5.43
C LEU A 109 -3.73 9.44 -4.09
N PHE A 110 -3.23 10.67 -4.09
CA PHE A 110 -3.06 11.46 -2.87
C PHE A 110 -4.41 11.86 -2.25
N VAL A 111 -5.40 12.22 -3.08
CA VAL A 111 -6.77 12.51 -2.64
C VAL A 111 -7.42 11.24 -2.08
N GLN A 112 -7.26 10.09 -2.73
CA GLN A 112 -7.72 8.80 -2.21
C GLN A 112 -7.11 8.48 -0.84
N ALA A 113 -5.80 8.63 -0.69
CA ALA A 113 -5.12 8.42 0.60
C ALA A 113 -5.59 9.41 1.67
N SER A 114 -5.85 10.66 1.30
CA SER A 114 -6.33 11.70 2.22
C SER A 114 -7.76 11.42 2.70
N PHE A 115 -8.66 11.03 1.80
CA PHE A 115 -10.03 10.61 2.16
C PHE A 115 -10.01 9.37 3.05
N TYR A 116 -9.16 8.41 2.74
CA TYR A 116 -9.01 7.18 3.52
C TYR A 116 -8.49 7.45 4.96
N CYS A 117 -7.65 8.47 5.17
CA CYS A 117 -7.21 8.85 6.52
C CYS A 117 -8.26 9.60 7.34
N VAL A 118 -9.30 10.17 6.72
CA VAL A 118 -10.32 11.01 7.40
C VAL A 118 -11.59 10.23 7.71
N VAL A 119 -11.92 9.22 6.90
CA VAL A 119 -13.08 8.33 7.07
C VAL A 119 -12.68 7.15 7.94
#